data_AF-A0AAE0SJL7-F1
#
_entry.id   AF-A0AAE0SJL7-F1
#
_cell.length_a   1.000
_cell.length_b   1.000
_cell.length_c   1.000
_cell.angle_alpha   90.00
_cell.angle_beta   90.00
_cell.angle_gamma   90.00
#
_symmetry.space_group_name_H-M   'P 1'
#
loop_
_entity.id
_entity.type
_entity.pdbx_description
1 polymer ?
#
loop_
_entity_poly.entity_id
_entity_poly.type
_entity_poly.pdbx_seq_one_letter_code
_entity_poly.pdbx_strand_id
1 'polypeptide(L)'
;MAEATDNDTTMQPADAITDFHICSNCPGNLQDTATSCGHRYCLTCIMQWLDNMTCPCWTIQLFQNSMLQDQLFHSFIDHLPRHAQTLKKHLEMTIETCQKEIKLLKDQIAFKEQHFKKETDNLLQKLSVAQSEIKEKEQQWNEIENKFENEKNNTRLLMEELEKSQHNRKMFEAHVEFLEGENAMLKDQLGSLQHIDETCRLLDEKFTKIEQDRRSLIGEIDRTSSENQELIKQVEEYKWWSLMRQKPDVSQLKQELADANENKERMHQNIKSLLNQIDRLTEDLYKKEQKLIHSRHFIILEQ
;
A
#
# COMPACT_ATOMS: atom_id res chain seq x y z
N MET A 1 48.65 -18.98 29.32
CA MET A 1 49.48 -20.15 29.63
C MET A 1 50.59 -19.65 30.53
N ALA A 2 50.48 -19.91 31.83
CA ALA A 2 51.50 -19.55 32.82
C ALA A 2 52.23 -20.84 33.18
N GLU A 3 53.53 -20.90 32.90
CA GLU A 3 54.40 -22.01 33.30
C GLU A 3 54.69 -21.89 34.80
N ALA A 4 54.18 -22.84 35.57
CA ALA A 4 54.58 -23.01 36.97
C ALA A 4 55.88 -23.81 37.00
N THR A 5 56.96 -23.14 37.41
CA THR A 5 58.26 -23.75 37.70
C THR A 5 58.19 -24.41 39.08
N ASP A 6 58.10 -25.74 39.12
CA ASP A 6 58.26 -26.53 40.35
C ASP A 6 59.74 -26.61 40.72
N ASN A 7 60.15 -25.80 41.70
CA ASN A 7 61.42 -25.98 42.40
C ASN A 7 61.25 -27.10 43.42
N ASP A 8 61.56 -28.33 43.01
CA ASP A 8 61.62 -29.51 43.88
C ASP A 8 62.85 -29.41 44.79
N THR A 9 62.69 -28.71 45.91
CA THR A 9 63.66 -28.72 47.00
C THR A 9 63.26 -29.85 47.93
N THR A 10 63.68 -31.08 47.59
CA THR A 10 63.60 -32.22 48.50
C THR A 10 64.50 -31.95 49.71
N MET A 11 63.95 -31.35 50.77
CA MET A 11 64.51 -31.50 52.11
C MET A 11 64.44 -32.99 52.44
N GLN A 12 65.59 -33.66 52.39
CA GLN A 12 65.70 -34.97 53.01
C GLN A 12 65.35 -34.81 54.50
N PRO A 13 64.44 -35.63 55.06
CA PRO A 13 64.26 -35.65 56.49
C PRO A 13 65.59 -36.05 57.09
N ALA A 14 66.22 -35.18 57.87
CA ALA A 14 67.29 -35.62 58.75
C ALA A 14 66.73 -36.77 59.59
N ASP A 15 67.41 -37.93 59.56
CA ASP A 15 67.09 -39.12 60.33
C ASP A 15 67.20 -38.80 61.83
N ALA A 16 66.24 -38.08 62.39
CA ALA A 16 66.24 -37.70 63.81
C ALA A 16 66.19 -38.92 64.75
N ILE A 17 65.94 -40.12 64.21
CA ILE A 17 65.90 -41.39 64.94
C ILE A 17 67.31 -42.00 65.08
N THR A 18 68.29 -41.65 64.23
CA THR A 18 69.65 -42.21 64.33
C THR A 18 70.42 -41.66 65.52
N ASP A 19 70.13 -40.43 65.99
CA ASP A 19 70.88 -39.80 67.07
C ASP A 19 70.64 -40.42 68.46
N PHE A 20 69.53 -41.16 68.65
CA PHE A 20 69.22 -41.82 69.92
C PHE A 20 69.94 -43.18 70.11
N HIS A 21 70.62 -43.68 69.07
CA HIS A 21 71.25 -45.01 69.06
C HIS A 21 72.79 -44.95 69.04
N ILE A 22 73.34 -43.74 69.06
CA ILE A 22 74.77 -43.48 68.91
C ILE A 22 75.36 -43.17 70.29
N CYS A 23 76.53 -43.74 70.58
CA CYS A 23 77.28 -43.43 71.78
C CYS A 23 77.53 -41.93 71.91
N SER A 24 77.30 -41.37 73.09
CA SER A 24 77.52 -39.92 73.32
C SER A 24 78.97 -39.46 73.12
N ASN A 25 79.91 -40.40 72.89
CA ASN A 25 81.33 -40.12 72.72
C ASN A 25 81.90 -40.61 71.37
N CYS A 26 81.18 -41.45 70.62
CA CYS A 26 81.68 -42.00 69.35
C CYS A 26 80.53 -42.41 68.42
N PRO A 27 80.75 -42.54 67.10
CA PRO A 27 79.72 -43.02 66.17
C PRO A 27 79.37 -44.51 66.33
N GLY A 28 79.88 -45.18 67.37
CA GLY A 28 79.58 -46.58 67.64
C GLY A 28 78.19 -46.77 68.23
N ASN A 29 77.56 -47.91 67.91
CA ASN A 29 76.25 -48.28 68.45
C ASN A 29 76.31 -48.39 69.98
N LEU A 30 75.29 -47.85 70.64
CA LEU A 30 75.09 -48.01 72.07
C LEU A 30 74.99 -49.50 72.45
N GLN A 31 75.55 -49.84 73.61
CA GLN A 31 75.32 -51.12 74.28
C GLN A 31 74.75 -50.88 75.67
N ASP A 32 74.45 -51.96 76.37
CA ASP A 32 73.41 -52.13 77.39
C ASP A 32 73.51 -51.31 78.69
N THR A 33 74.38 -50.31 78.74
CA THR A 33 74.78 -49.65 79.97
C THR A 33 74.46 -48.15 79.94
N ALA A 34 73.53 -47.77 80.81
CA ALA A 34 73.30 -46.38 81.19
C ALA A 34 74.08 -46.07 82.47
N THR A 35 74.67 -44.88 82.54
CA THR A 35 75.22 -44.36 83.78
C THR A 35 74.08 -43.90 84.70
N SER A 36 74.35 -43.76 86.00
CA SER A 36 73.40 -43.22 86.98
C SER A 36 72.95 -41.78 86.66
N CYS A 37 73.70 -41.04 85.83
CA CYS A 37 73.32 -39.71 85.33
C CYS A 37 72.54 -39.74 84.01
N GLY A 38 72.14 -40.92 83.53
CA GLY A 38 71.26 -41.09 82.37
C GLY A 38 71.93 -41.02 80.99
N HIS A 39 73.25 -40.83 80.94
CA HIS A 39 73.99 -40.86 79.67
C HIS A 39 74.29 -42.31 79.25
N ARG A 40 74.29 -42.55 77.93
CA ARG A 40 74.52 -43.87 77.36
C ARG A 40 75.79 -43.85 76.52
N TYR A 41 76.60 -44.89 76.66
CA TYR A 41 77.84 -45.04 75.91
C TYR A 41 77.92 -46.45 75.31
N CYS A 42 78.71 -46.63 74.25
CA CYS A 42 79.04 -47.98 73.82
C CYS A 42 79.95 -48.66 74.86
N LEU A 43 79.98 -49.99 74.87
CA LEU A 43 80.75 -50.76 75.84
C LEU A 43 82.23 -50.36 75.84
N THR A 44 82.82 -50.15 74.67
CA THR A 44 84.22 -49.73 74.54
C THR A 44 84.47 -48.38 75.21
N CYS A 45 83.60 -47.39 74.95
CA CYS A 45 83.74 -46.07 75.57
C CYS A 45 83.52 -46.16 77.08
N ILE A 46 82.47 -46.84 77.56
CA ILE A 46 82.22 -46.90 79.01
C ILE A 46 83.34 -47.63 79.75
N MET A 47 83.91 -48.69 79.16
CA MET A 47 85.06 -49.40 79.74
C MET A 47 86.31 -48.50 79.84
N GLN A 48 86.61 -47.73 78.79
CA GLN A 48 87.71 -46.74 78.84
C GLN A 48 87.51 -45.67 79.91
N TRP A 49 86.26 -45.27 80.18
CA TRP A 49 85.95 -44.26 81.19
C TRP A 49 85.84 -44.82 82.61
N LEU A 50 85.51 -46.10 82.78
CA LEU A 50 85.54 -46.79 84.06
C LEU A 50 86.96 -46.84 84.63
N ASP A 51 87.98 -47.00 83.79
CA ASP A 51 89.38 -46.92 84.21
C ASP A 51 89.75 -45.52 84.76
N ASN A 52 89.08 -44.48 84.27
CA ASN A 52 89.23 -43.09 84.74
C ASN A 52 88.22 -42.69 85.84
N MET A 53 87.38 -43.63 86.29
CA MET A 53 86.42 -43.51 87.40
C MET A 53 85.45 -42.31 87.34
N THR A 54 85.29 -41.64 86.20
CA THR A 54 84.47 -40.41 86.10
C THR A 54 83.63 -40.37 84.83
N CYS A 55 82.37 -39.97 84.96
CA CYS A 55 81.49 -39.76 83.82
C CYS A 55 81.89 -38.47 83.07
N PRO A 56 82.08 -38.53 81.72
CA PRO A 56 82.48 -37.38 80.92
C PRO A 56 81.56 -36.18 81.02
N CYS A 57 80.27 -36.42 81.28
CA CYS A 57 79.28 -35.35 81.27
C CYS A 57 79.31 -34.56 82.58
N TRP A 58 79.28 -35.23 83.74
CA TRP A 58 78.93 -34.57 85.02
C TRP A 58 79.94 -34.82 86.17
N THR A 59 81.17 -35.30 85.89
CA THR A 59 82.22 -35.57 86.90
C THR A 59 81.80 -36.50 88.05
N ILE A 60 80.67 -37.19 87.90
CA ILE A 60 80.16 -38.18 88.86
C ILE A 60 81.06 -39.41 88.80
N GLN A 61 81.45 -39.94 89.97
CA GLN A 61 82.22 -41.17 90.04
C GLN A 61 81.43 -42.34 89.46
N LEU A 62 82.02 -43.01 88.48
CA LEU A 62 81.45 -44.21 87.88
C LEU A 62 81.93 -45.42 88.67
N PHE A 63 81.00 -46.11 89.34
CA PHE A 63 81.29 -47.40 89.93
C PHE A 63 80.81 -48.50 88.99
N GLN A 64 81.58 -49.58 88.86
CA GLN A 64 81.20 -50.73 88.02
C GLN A 64 79.83 -51.30 88.43
N ASN A 65 79.52 -51.23 89.73
CA ASN A 65 78.24 -51.67 90.31
C ASN A 65 77.08 -50.67 90.12
N SER A 66 77.35 -49.46 89.60
CA SER A 66 76.36 -48.40 89.39
C SER A 66 75.88 -48.30 87.94
N MET A 67 76.37 -49.16 87.06
CA MET A 67 75.87 -49.28 85.69
C MET A 67 74.52 -49.99 85.71
N LEU A 68 73.49 -49.31 85.21
CA LEU A 68 72.15 -49.86 85.12
C LEU A 68 71.96 -50.49 83.74
N GLN A 69 71.56 -51.76 83.72
CA GLN A 69 71.00 -52.36 82.53
C GLN A 69 69.60 -51.78 82.31
N ASP A 70 69.47 -50.91 81.33
CA ASP A 70 68.19 -50.30 81.00
C ASP A 70 67.35 -51.23 80.11
N GLN A 71 66.68 -52.20 80.75
CA GLN A 71 65.85 -53.18 80.07
C GLN A 71 64.69 -52.54 79.28
N LEU A 72 64.21 -51.36 79.70
CA LEU A 72 63.14 -50.64 79.00
C LEU A 72 63.65 -50.07 77.67
N PHE A 73 64.88 -49.56 77.64
CA PHE A 73 65.51 -49.10 76.40
C PHE A 73 65.79 -50.25 75.43
N HIS A 74 66.16 -51.44 75.92
CA HIS A 74 66.34 -52.62 75.06
C HIS A 74 65.04 -53.05 74.43
N SER A 75 64.00 -53.19 75.25
CA SER A 75 62.66 -53.51 74.76
C SER A 75 62.23 -52.48 73.70
N PHE A 76 62.45 -51.19 73.95
CA PHE A 76 62.17 -50.13 72.99
C PHE A 76 62.97 -50.28 71.68
N ILE A 77 64.28 -50.49 71.74
CA ILE A 77 65.14 -50.71 70.56
C ILE A 77 64.72 -51.97 69.79
N ASP A 78 64.46 -53.08 70.48
CA ASP A 78 64.06 -54.34 69.85
C ASP A 78 62.66 -54.28 69.20
N HIS A 79 61.81 -53.38 69.69
CA HIS A 79 60.49 -53.11 69.13
C HIS A 79 60.49 -52.02 68.05
N LEU A 80 61.51 -51.15 67.99
CA LEU A 80 61.59 -50.05 67.05
C LEU A 80 61.59 -50.50 65.58
N PRO A 81 62.38 -51.51 65.14
CA PRO A 81 62.31 -52.02 63.76
C PRO A 81 60.93 -52.58 63.40
N ARG A 82 60.26 -53.25 64.36
CA ARG A 82 58.91 -53.80 64.15
C ARG A 82 57.87 -52.69 64.00
N HIS A 83 57.97 -51.64 64.82
CA HIS A 83 57.13 -50.45 64.68
C HIS A 83 57.39 -49.71 63.38
N ALA A 84 58.65 -49.48 63.01
CA ALA A 84 59.05 -48.86 61.76
C ALA A 84 58.54 -49.65 60.55
N GLN A 85 58.66 -50.97 60.57
CA GLN A 85 58.14 -51.85 59.51
C GLN A 85 56.60 -51.79 59.42
N THR A 86 55.91 -51.75 60.55
CA THR A 86 54.44 -51.64 60.61
C THR A 86 53.98 -50.30 60.06
N LEU A 87 54.63 -49.20 60.46
CA LEU A 87 54.35 -47.86 59.97
C LEU A 87 54.62 -47.77 58.46
N LYS A 88 55.75 -48.32 57.98
CA LYS A 88 56.08 -48.40 56.56
C LYS A 88 54.99 -49.11 55.76
N LYS A 89 54.56 -50.30 56.22
CA LYS A 89 53.47 -51.06 55.57
C LYS A 89 52.16 -50.28 55.56
N HIS A 90 51.84 -49.57 56.64
CA HIS A 90 50.65 -48.75 56.72
C HIS A 90 50.72 -47.56 55.73
N LEU A 91 51.87 -46.89 55.65
CA LEU A 91 52.11 -45.82 54.68
C LEU A 91 52.01 -46.33 53.23
N GLU A 92 52.60 -47.48 52.91
CA GLU A 92 52.51 -48.10 51.59
C GLU A 92 51.06 -48.39 51.20
N MET A 93 50.27 -48.95 52.11
CA MET A 93 48.84 -49.23 51.89
C MET A 93 48.02 -47.94 51.71
N THR A 94 48.31 -46.90 52.49
CA THR A 94 47.66 -45.58 52.35
C THR A 94 48.01 -44.94 51.01
N ILE A 95 49.28 -44.99 50.59
CA ILE A 95 49.73 -44.50 49.29
C ILE A 95 49.00 -45.24 48.16
N GLU A 96 48.92 -46.58 48.23
CA GLU A 96 48.22 -47.38 47.21
C GLU A 96 46.73 -47.02 47.15
N THR A 97 46.09 -46.79 48.30
CA THR A 97 44.69 -46.37 48.38
C THR A 97 44.49 -44.99 47.75
N CYS A 98 45.32 -44.01 48.11
CA CYS A 98 45.28 -42.67 47.51
C CYS A 98 45.54 -42.71 46.00
N GLN A 99 46.47 -43.55 45.52
CA GLN A 99 46.72 -43.72 44.08
C GLN A 99 45.51 -44.28 43.34
N LYS A 100 44.78 -45.23 43.93
CA LYS A 100 43.52 -45.75 43.37
C LYS A 100 42.43 -44.69 43.31
N GLU A 101 42.28 -43.88 44.37
CA GLU A 101 41.33 -42.77 44.41
C GLU A 101 41.66 -41.68 43.39
N ILE A 102 42.93 -41.28 43.28
CA ILE A 102 43.41 -40.32 42.27
C ILE A 102 43.11 -40.84 40.87
N LYS A 103 43.36 -42.13 40.60
CA LYS A 103 43.06 -42.73 39.30
C LYS A 103 41.55 -42.67 39.01
N LEU A 104 40.71 -43.04 39.96
CA LEU A 104 39.26 -42.98 39.81
C LEU A 104 38.77 -41.56 39.53
N LEU A 105 39.29 -40.56 40.24
CA LEU A 105 38.94 -39.15 40.01
C LEU A 105 39.39 -38.67 38.63
N LYS A 106 40.58 -39.07 38.17
CA LYS A 106 41.05 -38.77 36.80
C LYS A 106 40.14 -39.37 35.73
N ASP A 107 39.72 -40.63 35.91
CA ASP A 107 38.81 -41.30 34.98
C ASP A 107 37.43 -40.62 34.95
N GLN A 108 36.92 -40.18 36.11
CA GLN A 108 35.67 -39.42 36.20
C GLN A 108 35.76 -38.05 35.54
N ILE A 109 36.88 -37.34 35.69
CA ILE A 109 37.12 -36.06 35.02
C ILE A 109 37.15 -36.26 33.51
N ALA A 110 37.92 -37.22 33.01
CA ALA A 110 38.01 -37.52 31.58
C ALA A 110 36.65 -37.89 30.97
N PHE A 111 35.83 -38.68 31.69
CA PHE A 111 34.47 -39.01 31.27
C PHE A 111 33.58 -37.76 31.18
N LYS A 112 33.62 -36.87 32.19
CA LYS A 112 32.84 -35.63 32.19
C LYS A 112 33.29 -34.68 31.08
N GLU A 113 34.59 -34.53 30.85
CA GLU A 113 35.13 -33.72 29.75
C GLU A 113 34.64 -34.22 28.39
N GLN A 114 34.65 -35.54 28.18
CA GLN A 114 34.13 -36.13 26.94
C GLN A 114 32.61 -35.91 26.80
N HIS A 115 31.85 -36.02 27.90
CA HIS A 115 30.41 -35.74 27.90
C HIS A 115 30.12 -34.28 27.54
N PHE A 116 30.76 -33.33 28.22
CA PHE A 116 30.58 -31.90 27.95
C PHE A 116 31.01 -31.51 26.53
N LYS A 117 32.07 -32.13 26.01
CA LYS A 117 32.49 -31.92 24.62
C LYS A 117 31.40 -32.36 23.64
N LYS A 118 30.85 -33.57 23.80
CA LYS A 118 29.74 -34.07 22.95
C LYS A 118 28.51 -33.18 23.03
N GLU A 119 28.16 -32.71 24.22
CA GLU A 119 27.02 -31.81 24.43
C GLU A 119 27.25 -30.45 23.78
N THR A 120 28.47 -29.90 23.90
CA THR A 120 28.86 -28.65 23.24
C THR A 120 28.80 -28.78 21.72
N ASP A 121 29.33 -29.88 21.16
CA ASP A 121 29.28 -30.15 19.71
C ASP A 121 27.81 -30.27 19.23
N ASN A 122 26.94 -30.92 20.00
CA ASN A 122 25.50 -31.03 19.70
C ASN A 122 24.82 -29.65 19.68
N LEU A 123 25.12 -28.80 20.67
CA LEU A 123 24.56 -27.45 20.75
C LEU A 123 25.07 -26.56 19.61
N LEU A 124 26.36 -26.65 19.26
CA LEU A 124 26.93 -25.94 18.11
C LEU A 124 26.28 -26.37 16.79
N GLN A 125 26.02 -27.66 16.62
CA GLN A 125 25.30 -28.17 15.45
C GLN A 125 23.86 -27.62 15.39
N LYS A 126 23.13 -27.64 16.51
CA LYS A 126 21.77 -27.06 16.57
C LYS A 126 21.77 -25.57 16.27
N LEU A 127 22.75 -24.83 16.80
CA LEU A 127 22.90 -23.40 16.52
C LEU A 127 23.17 -23.14 15.03
N SER A 128 24.02 -23.95 14.41
CA SER A 128 24.31 -23.84 12.98
C SER A 128 23.07 -24.09 12.11
N VAL A 129 22.24 -25.07 12.45
CA VAL A 129 20.96 -25.32 11.75
C VAL A 129 20.01 -24.14 11.92
N ALA A 130 19.81 -23.66 13.16
CA ALA A 130 18.95 -22.52 13.44
C ALA A 130 19.40 -21.24 12.70
N GLN A 131 20.71 -21.00 12.59
CA GLN A 131 21.26 -19.88 11.82
C GLN A 131 20.96 -20.00 10.31
N SER A 132 20.99 -21.22 9.76
CA SER A 132 20.62 -21.45 8.37
C SER A 132 19.12 -21.20 8.13
N GLU A 133 18.26 -21.66 9.04
CA GLU A 133 16.81 -21.43 8.97
C GLU A 133 16.47 -19.94 9.06
N ILE A 134 17.13 -19.18 9.95
CA ILE A 134 16.95 -17.73 10.05
C ILE A 134 17.30 -17.05 8.73
N LYS A 135 18.44 -17.38 8.12
CA LYS A 135 18.84 -16.81 6.83
C LYS A 135 17.85 -17.13 5.71
N GLU A 136 17.32 -18.35 5.67
CA GLU A 136 16.28 -18.74 4.71
C GLU A 136 15.00 -17.91 4.91
N LYS A 137 14.58 -17.70 6.16
CA LYS A 137 13.42 -16.87 6.49
C LYS A 137 13.62 -15.39 6.18
N GLU A 138 14.82 -14.84 6.40
CA GLU A 138 15.17 -13.48 5.98
C GLU A 138 15.09 -13.33 4.46
N GLN A 139 15.58 -14.31 3.70
CA GLN A 139 15.46 -14.30 2.24
C GLN A 139 13.99 -14.36 1.79
N GLN A 140 13.18 -15.25 2.37
CA GLN A 140 11.74 -15.34 2.08
C GLN A 140 11.02 -14.02 2.41
N TRP A 141 11.37 -13.37 3.52
CA TRP A 141 10.81 -12.07 3.89
C TRP A 141 11.13 -11.00 2.85
N ASN A 142 12.40 -10.91 2.42
CA ASN A 142 12.81 -9.95 1.39
C ASN A 142 12.10 -10.18 0.05
N GLU A 143 11.83 -11.45 -0.33
CA GLU A 143 11.04 -11.77 -1.52
C GLU A 143 9.58 -11.29 -1.40
N ILE A 144 8.97 -11.45 -0.22
CA ILE A 144 7.60 -10.98 0.06
C ILE A 144 7.56 -9.45 0.04
N GLU A 145 8.53 -8.78 0.65
CA GLU A 145 8.62 -7.31 0.68
C GLU A 145 8.74 -6.74 -0.73
N ASN A 146 9.59 -7.32 -1.58
CA ASN A 146 9.70 -6.93 -2.98
C ASN A 146 8.39 -7.14 -3.77
N LYS A 147 7.69 -8.26 -3.54
CA LYS A 147 6.36 -8.50 -4.16
C LYS A 147 5.34 -7.47 -3.71
N PHE A 148 5.33 -7.13 -2.43
CA PHE A 148 4.44 -6.13 -1.87
C PHE A 148 4.68 -4.75 -2.47
N GLU A 149 5.94 -4.32 -2.58
CA GLU A 149 6.28 -3.01 -3.15
C GLU A 149 5.93 -2.94 -4.65
N ASN A 150 6.10 -4.04 -5.40
CA ASN A 150 5.65 -4.14 -6.79
C ASN A 150 4.13 -3.99 -6.90
N GLU A 151 3.36 -4.66 -6.05
CA GLU A 151 1.89 -4.61 -6.11
C GLU A 151 1.34 -3.25 -5.68
N LYS A 152 2.00 -2.60 -4.72
CA LYS A 152 1.73 -1.21 -4.34
C LYS A 152 1.97 -0.25 -5.51
N ASN A 153 3.06 -0.44 -6.26
CA ASN A 153 3.34 0.35 -7.46
C ASN A 153 2.31 0.10 -8.57
N ASN A 154 1.89 -1.16 -8.80
CA ASN A 154 0.83 -1.51 -9.75
C ASN A 154 -0.50 -0.84 -9.36
N THR A 155 -0.87 -0.90 -8.08
CA THR A 155 -2.09 -0.27 -7.55
C THR A 155 -2.07 1.25 -7.78
N ARG A 156 -0.92 1.90 -7.55
CA ARG A 156 -0.76 3.33 -7.82
C ARG A 156 -0.99 3.66 -9.31
N LEU A 157 -0.40 2.89 -10.23
CA LEU A 157 -0.59 3.09 -11.67
C LEU A 157 -2.06 2.92 -12.08
N LEU A 158 -2.74 1.91 -11.55
CA LEU A 158 -4.17 1.69 -11.81
C LEU A 158 -5.04 2.84 -11.28
N MET A 159 -4.69 3.43 -10.14
CA MET A 159 -5.39 4.62 -9.64
C MET A 159 -5.19 5.82 -10.56
N GLU A 160 -3.97 6.07 -11.05
CA GLU A 160 -3.70 7.15 -12.02
C GLU A 160 -4.46 6.95 -13.35
N GLU A 161 -4.56 5.71 -13.84
CA GLU A 161 -5.37 5.40 -15.03
C GLU A 161 -6.87 5.61 -14.80
N LEU A 162 -7.38 5.21 -13.62
CA LEU A 162 -8.76 5.43 -13.24
C LEU A 162 -9.10 6.93 -13.17
N GLU A 163 -8.22 7.75 -12.59
CA GLU A 163 -8.40 9.21 -12.54
C GLU A 163 -8.45 9.83 -13.94
N LYS A 164 -7.56 9.42 -14.86
CA LYS A 164 -7.60 9.85 -16.27
C LYS A 164 -8.89 9.43 -16.96
N SER A 165 -9.34 8.19 -16.72
CA SER A 165 -10.60 7.68 -17.29
C SER A 165 -11.82 8.46 -16.77
N GLN A 166 -11.85 8.77 -15.47
CA GLN A 166 -12.91 9.59 -14.88
C GLN A 166 -12.89 11.02 -15.44
N HIS A 167 -11.72 11.61 -15.66
CA HIS A 167 -11.61 12.92 -16.29
C HIS A 167 -12.16 12.90 -17.73
N ASN A 168 -11.75 11.91 -18.53
CA ASN A 168 -12.25 11.73 -19.89
C ASN A 168 -13.77 11.54 -19.91
N ARG A 169 -14.31 10.73 -18.99
CA ARG A 169 -15.75 10.54 -18.84
C ARG A 169 -16.48 11.87 -18.59
N LYS A 170 -15.99 12.69 -17.66
CA LYS A 170 -16.57 14.02 -17.38
C LYS A 170 -16.53 14.94 -18.61
N MET A 171 -15.45 14.89 -19.39
CA MET A 171 -15.35 15.63 -20.64
C MET A 171 -16.37 15.15 -21.68
N PHE A 172 -16.58 13.84 -21.79
CA PHE A 172 -17.62 13.28 -22.66
C PHE A 172 -19.03 13.66 -22.20
N GLU A 173 -19.32 13.58 -20.89
CA GLU A 173 -20.60 13.99 -20.31
C GLU A 173 -20.90 15.46 -20.63
N ALA A 174 -19.92 16.36 -20.44
CA ALA A 174 -20.07 17.78 -20.80
C ALA A 174 -20.30 18.01 -22.31
N HIS A 175 -19.66 17.21 -23.18
CA HIS A 175 -19.89 17.29 -24.62
C HIS A 175 -21.28 16.81 -25.03
N VAL A 176 -21.80 15.76 -24.38
CA VAL A 176 -23.17 15.28 -24.60
C VAL A 176 -24.18 16.34 -24.17
N GLU A 177 -24.02 16.94 -22.99
CA GLU A 177 -24.89 18.03 -22.51
C GLU A 177 -24.91 19.22 -23.50
N PHE A 178 -23.75 19.57 -24.06
CA PHE A 178 -23.66 20.60 -25.09
C PHE A 178 -24.47 20.24 -26.36
N LEU A 179 -24.31 19.03 -26.89
CA LEU A 179 -25.04 18.57 -28.07
C LEU A 179 -26.56 18.45 -27.84
N GLU A 180 -26.96 18.06 -26.64
CA GLU A 180 -28.39 18.05 -26.25
C GLU A 180 -28.97 19.47 -26.25
N GLY A 181 -28.19 20.47 -25.80
CA GLY A 181 -28.55 21.88 -25.91
C GLY A 181 -28.71 22.37 -27.35
N GLU A 182 -27.76 22.05 -28.24
CA GLU A 182 -27.86 22.39 -29.68
C GLU A 182 -29.08 21.73 -30.33
N ASN A 183 -29.35 20.46 -30.01
CA ASN A 183 -30.50 19.73 -30.55
C ASN A 183 -31.83 20.34 -30.07
N ALA A 184 -31.91 20.79 -28.82
CA ALA A 184 -33.08 21.51 -28.32
C ALA A 184 -33.32 22.81 -29.11
N MET A 185 -32.28 23.60 -29.36
CA MET A 185 -32.38 24.82 -30.18
C MET A 185 -32.84 24.52 -31.61
N LEU A 186 -32.26 23.49 -32.25
CA LEU A 186 -32.65 23.09 -33.60
C LEU A 186 -34.11 22.63 -33.68
N LYS A 187 -34.62 21.95 -32.64
CA LYS A 187 -36.05 21.56 -32.56
C LYS A 187 -36.96 22.78 -32.46
N ASP A 188 -36.59 23.79 -31.68
CA ASP A 188 -37.36 25.04 -31.57
C ASP A 188 -37.37 25.82 -32.90
N GLN A 189 -36.22 25.86 -33.60
CA GLN A 189 -36.13 26.43 -34.94
C GLN A 189 -37.01 25.68 -35.95
N LEU A 190 -36.99 24.34 -35.91
CA LEU A 190 -37.85 23.51 -36.75
C LEU A 190 -39.34 23.77 -36.48
N GLY A 191 -39.74 23.89 -35.21
CA GLY A 191 -41.11 24.24 -34.84
C GLY A 191 -41.54 25.61 -35.39
N SER A 192 -40.63 26.59 -35.37
CA SER A 192 -40.87 27.91 -35.96
C SER A 192 -41.04 27.84 -37.48
N LEU A 193 -40.21 27.05 -38.17
CA LEU A 193 -40.33 26.82 -39.62
C LEU A 193 -41.64 26.11 -39.99
N GLN A 194 -42.07 25.12 -39.20
CA GLN A 194 -43.36 24.45 -39.39
C GLN A 194 -44.53 25.43 -39.24
N HIS A 195 -44.46 26.38 -38.30
CA HIS A 195 -45.50 27.40 -38.17
C HIS A 195 -45.53 28.36 -39.38
N ILE A 196 -44.37 28.72 -39.93
CA ILE A 196 -44.29 29.52 -41.16
C ILE A 196 -44.89 28.76 -42.34
N ASP A 197 -44.56 27.48 -42.50
CA ASP A 197 -45.08 26.62 -43.58
C ASP A 197 -46.62 26.53 -43.53
N GLU A 198 -47.19 26.30 -42.33
CA GLU A 198 -48.64 26.28 -42.14
C GLU A 198 -49.27 27.64 -42.44
N THR A 199 -48.60 28.75 -42.08
CA THR A 199 -49.07 30.09 -42.40
C THR A 199 -49.07 30.34 -43.91
N CYS A 200 -48.03 29.90 -44.62
CA CYS A 200 -47.96 29.96 -46.09
C CYS A 200 -49.09 29.14 -46.73
N ARG A 201 -49.33 27.92 -46.24
CA ARG A 201 -50.42 27.05 -46.71
C ARG A 201 -51.79 27.72 -46.57
N LEU A 202 -52.08 28.33 -45.42
CA LEU A 202 -53.33 29.07 -45.19
C LEU A 202 -53.45 30.33 -46.06
N LEU A 203 -52.33 30.98 -46.37
CA LEU A 203 -52.31 32.10 -47.30
C LEU A 203 -52.62 31.64 -48.74
N ASP A 204 -52.03 30.54 -49.19
CA ASP A 204 -52.29 29.97 -50.51
C ASP A 204 -53.76 29.55 -50.69
N GLU A 205 -54.37 28.98 -49.66
CA GLU A 205 -55.83 28.69 -49.65
C GLU A 205 -56.65 29.97 -49.80
N LYS A 206 -56.30 31.03 -49.07
CA LYS A 206 -56.98 32.34 -49.18
C LYS A 206 -56.78 32.96 -50.56
N PHE A 207 -55.57 32.92 -51.11
CA PHE A 207 -55.28 33.40 -52.46
C PHE A 207 -56.07 32.63 -53.52
N THR A 208 -56.13 31.31 -53.40
CA THR A 208 -56.92 30.47 -54.31
C THR A 208 -58.40 30.85 -54.28
N LYS A 209 -58.96 31.09 -53.09
CA LYS A 209 -60.35 31.55 -52.93
C LYS A 209 -60.57 32.93 -53.55
N ILE A 210 -59.67 33.88 -53.30
CA ILE A 210 -59.73 35.23 -53.88
C ILE A 210 -59.68 35.16 -55.41
N GLU A 211 -58.81 34.32 -55.97
CA GLU A 211 -58.70 34.15 -57.41
C GLU A 211 -59.95 33.50 -58.02
N GLN A 212 -60.58 32.56 -57.30
CA GLN A 212 -61.87 32.00 -57.69
C GLN A 212 -62.99 33.04 -57.67
N ASP A 213 -63.08 33.84 -56.61
CA ASP A 213 -64.05 34.93 -56.48
C ASP A 213 -63.84 35.98 -57.59
N ARG A 214 -62.59 36.35 -57.87
CA ARG A 214 -62.22 37.26 -58.98
C ARG A 214 -62.73 36.74 -60.32
N ARG A 215 -62.52 35.45 -60.63
CA ARG A 215 -63.00 34.85 -61.88
C ARG A 215 -64.52 34.83 -61.97
N SER A 216 -65.22 34.58 -60.86
CA SER A 216 -66.69 34.64 -60.81
C SER A 216 -67.20 36.05 -61.10
N LEU A 217 -66.60 37.08 -60.47
CA LEU A 217 -66.95 38.49 -60.68
C LEU A 217 -66.68 38.92 -62.13
N ILE A 218 -65.57 38.51 -62.74
CA ILE A 218 -65.30 38.77 -64.16
C ILE A 218 -66.41 38.17 -65.02
N GLY A 219 -66.84 36.94 -64.75
CA GLY A 219 -67.95 36.31 -65.47
C GLY A 219 -69.31 37.01 -65.27
N GLU A 220 -69.55 37.65 -64.12
CA GLU A 220 -70.72 38.51 -63.90
C GLU A 220 -70.65 39.82 -64.69
N ILE A 221 -69.47 40.45 -64.72
CA ILE A 221 -69.21 41.65 -65.51
C ILE A 221 -69.45 41.37 -67.00
N ASP A 222 -68.92 40.27 -67.53
CA ASP A 222 -69.07 39.90 -68.93
C ASP A 222 -70.54 39.62 -69.30
N ARG A 223 -71.30 38.95 -68.42
CA ARG A 223 -72.75 38.74 -68.58
C ARG A 223 -73.51 40.07 -68.62
N THR A 224 -73.27 40.93 -67.63
CA THR A 224 -73.92 42.25 -67.55
C THR A 224 -73.55 43.13 -68.76
N SER A 225 -72.30 43.07 -69.20
CA SER A 225 -71.82 43.78 -70.40
C SER A 225 -72.55 43.30 -71.66
N SER A 226 -72.75 41.98 -71.79
CA SER A 226 -73.48 41.38 -72.91
C SER A 226 -74.96 41.75 -72.89
N GLU A 227 -75.62 41.69 -71.72
CA GLU A 227 -77.01 42.14 -71.53
C GLU A 227 -77.17 43.63 -71.89
N ASN A 228 -76.21 44.46 -71.47
CA ASN A 228 -76.20 45.89 -71.83
C ASN A 228 -76.05 46.10 -73.34
N GLN A 229 -75.17 45.35 -74.01
CA GLN A 229 -75.03 45.45 -75.48
C GLN A 229 -76.33 45.06 -76.20
N GLU A 230 -77.05 44.05 -75.70
CA GLU A 230 -78.33 43.65 -76.27
C GLU A 230 -79.43 44.69 -76.02
N LEU A 231 -79.49 45.27 -74.82
CA LEU A 231 -80.38 46.40 -74.54
C LEU A 231 -80.07 47.61 -75.42
N ILE A 232 -78.79 47.90 -75.67
CA ILE A 232 -78.38 48.98 -76.60
C ILE A 232 -78.94 48.70 -77.99
N LYS A 233 -78.80 47.46 -78.51
CA LYS A 233 -79.40 47.09 -79.81
C LYS A 233 -80.92 47.25 -79.81
N GLN A 234 -81.61 46.79 -78.77
CA GLN A 234 -83.07 46.93 -78.66
C GLN A 234 -83.50 48.40 -78.63
N VAL A 235 -82.77 49.27 -77.93
CA VAL A 235 -83.03 50.71 -77.90
C VAL A 235 -82.76 51.34 -79.27
N GLU A 236 -81.69 50.95 -79.96
CA GLU A 236 -81.39 51.42 -81.31
C GLU A 236 -82.46 50.98 -82.33
N GLU A 237 -82.94 49.74 -82.22
CA GLU A 237 -84.07 49.23 -83.01
C GLU A 237 -85.36 49.98 -82.68
N TYR A 238 -85.68 50.20 -81.40
CA TYR A 238 -86.86 50.97 -80.99
C TYR A 238 -86.80 52.41 -81.50
N LYS A 239 -85.60 53.02 -81.51
CA LYS A 239 -85.36 54.34 -82.09
C LYS A 239 -85.61 54.35 -83.60
N TRP A 240 -85.19 53.31 -84.31
CA TRP A 240 -85.47 53.09 -85.74
C TRP A 240 -86.97 52.90 -86.01
N TRP A 241 -87.67 52.10 -85.19
CA TRP A 241 -89.12 51.88 -85.28
C TRP A 241 -89.92 53.15 -84.95
N SER A 242 -89.48 53.94 -83.97
CA SER A 242 -90.08 55.22 -83.57
C SER A 242 -89.93 56.30 -84.67
N LEU A 243 -88.80 56.32 -85.39
CA LEU A 243 -88.60 57.18 -86.56
C LEU A 243 -89.51 56.82 -87.75
N MET A 244 -89.99 55.58 -87.84
CA MET A 244 -90.79 55.06 -88.96
C MET A 244 -92.31 55.14 -88.74
N ARG A 245 -92.79 55.47 -87.52
CA ARG A 245 -94.23 55.60 -87.23
C ARG A 245 -94.56 56.89 -86.51
N GLN A 246 -95.18 57.82 -87.26
CA GLN A 246 -95.94 59.00 -86.80
C GLN A 246 -95.12 60.09 -86.10
N LYS A 247 -95.33 61.35 -86.52
CA LYS A 247 -94.91 62.55 -85.78
C LYS A 247 -95.46 62.50 -84.34
N PRO A 248 -94.62 62.73 -83.32
CA PRO A 248 -95.09 63.28 -82.06
C PRO A 248 -94.25 64.47 -81.58
N ASP A 249 -94.85 65.17 -80.63
CA ASP A 249 -94.49 66.46 -80.06
C ASP A 249 -93.09 66.47 -79.37
N VAL A 250 -92.28 67.47 -79.72
CA VAL A 250 -90.88 67.67 -79.30
C VAL A 250 -90.73 67.79 -77.77
N SER A 251 -91.82 68.07 -77.05
CA SER A 251 -91.80 68.28 -75.60
C SER A 251 -91.67 66.98 -74.79
N GLN A 252 -92.20 65.86 -75.29
CA GLN A 252 -92.21 64.58 -74.55
C GLN A 252 -90.88 63.80 -74.73
N LEU A 253 -90.29 63.90 -75.93
CA LEU A 253 -88.97 63.31 -76.24
C LEU A 253 -87.81 63.97 -75.49
N LYS A 254 -87.94 65.23 -75.07
CA LYS A 254 -86.93 65.89 -74.22
C LYS A 254 -86.91 65.34 -72.79
N GLN A 255 -88.06 64.92 -72.26
CA GLN A 255 -88.17 64.36 -70.92
C GLN A 255 -87.60 62.94 -70.87
N GLU A 256 -87.99 62.08 -71.82
CA GLU A 256 -87.46 60.70 -71.88
C GLU A 256 -85.95 60.67 -72.17
N LEU A 257 -85.42 61.62 -72.96
CA LEU A 257 -83.98 61.76 -73.17
C LEU A 257 -83.25 62.24 -71.91
N ALA A 258 -83.90 63.07 -71.07
CA ALA A 258 -83.35 63.48 -69.77
C ALA A 258 -83.31 62.30 -68.80
N ASP A 259 -84.39 61.52 -68.70
CA ASP A 259 -84.48 60.35 -67.81
C ASP A 259 -83.51 59.24 -68.25
N ALA A 260 -83.36 59.00 -69.57
CA ALA A 260 -82.39 58.05 -70.10
C ALA A 260 -80.93 58.48 -69.87
N ASN A 261 -80.63 59.79 -70.00
CA ASN A 261 -79.32 60.32 -69.65
C ASN A 261 -79.05 60.25 -68.16
N GLU A 262 -80.03 60.50 -67.29
CA GLU A 262 -79.89 60.35 -65.84
C GLU A 262 -79.65 58.89 -65.47
N ASN A 263 -80.32 57.94 -66.13
CA ASN A 263 -80.08 56.52 -65.91
C ASN A 263 -78.69 56.07 -66.41
N LYS A 264 -78.25 56.58 -67.56
CA LYS A 264 -76.88 56.38 -68.08
C LYS A 264 -75.82 56.92 -67.11
N GLU A 265 -76.03 58.12 -66.57
CA GLU A 265 -75.09 58.75 -65.65
C GLU A 265 -75.01 57.98 -64.32
N ARG A 266 -76.16 57.51 -63.82
CA ARG A 266 -76.25 56.64 -62.63
C ARG A 266 -75.54 55.31 -62.85
N MET A 267 -75.69 54.70 -64.03
CA MET A 267 -74.96 53.49 -64.40
C MET A 267 -73.46 53.73 -64.51
N HIS A 268 -73.01 54.83 -65.12
CA HIS A 268 -71.60 55.19 -65.15
C HIS A 268 -71.03 55.42 -63.74
N GLN A 269 -71.79 56.05 -62.84
CA GLN A 269 -71.39 56.20 -61.45
C GLN A 269 -71.26 54.84 -60.73
N ASN A 270 -72.17 53.89 -61.00
CA ASN A 270 -72.07 52.53 -60.46
C ASN A 270 -70.86 51.77 -61.00
N ILE A 271 -70.60 51.82 -62.32
CA ILE A 271 -69.41 51.21 -62.93
C ILE A 271 -68.13 51.82 -62.33
N LYS A 272 -68.09 53.14 -62.17
CA LYS A 272 -66.96 53.84 -61.56
C LYS A 272 -66.77 53.47 -60.09
N SER A 273 -67.85 53.27 -59.34
CA SER A 273 -67.81 52.78 -57.96
C SER A 273 -67.24 51.36 -57.87
N LEU A 274 -67.66 50.47 -58.76
CA LEU A 274 -67.16 49.09 -58.84
C LEU A 274 -65.68 49.02 -59.23
N LEU A 275 -65.24 49.79 -60.22
CA LEU A 275 -63.82 49.90 -60.57
C LEU A 275 -62.97 50.42 -59.40
N ASN A 276 -63.45 51.44 -58.68
CA ASN A 276 -62.78 51.94 -57.47
C ASN A 276 -62.75 50.92 -56.31
N GLN A 277 -63.65 49.94 -56.27
CA GLN A 277 -63.59 48.84 -55.31
C GLN A 277 -62.55 47.79 -55.74
N ILE A 278 -62.48 47.48 -57.03
CA ILE A 278 -61.47 46.59 -57.60
C ILE A 278 -60.06 47.14 -57.37
N ASP A 279 -59.85 48.44 -57.63
CA ASP A 279 -58.55 49.08 -57.41
C ASP A 279 -58.13 49.05 -55.94
N ARG A 280 -59.06 49.32 -55.02
CA ARG A 280 -58.80 49.24 -53.57
C ARG A 280 -58.45 47.83 -53.12
N LEU A 281 -59.18 46.81 -53.60
CA LEU A 281 -58.88 45.41 -53.29
C LEU A 281 -57.53 44.98 -53.87
N THR A 282 -57.19 45.44 -55.08
CA THR A 282 -55.90 45.16 -55.73
C THR A 282 -54.75 45.81 -54.96
N GLU A 283 -54.91 47.05 -54.50
CA GLU A 283 -53.86 47.75 -53.75
C GLU A 283 -53.69 47.18 -52.33
N ASP A 284 -54.76 46.75 -51.67
CA ASP A 284 -54.68 46.04 -50.40
C ASP A 284 -53.98 44.69 -50.52
N LEU A 285 -54.15 43.98 -51.64
CA LEU A 285 -53.40 42.75 -51.94
C LEU A 285 -51.92 43.05 -52.12
N TYR A 286 -51.57 44.06 -52.92
CA TYR A 286 -50.18 44.46 -53.15
C TYR A 286 -49.47 44.89 -51.86
N LYS A 287 -50.16 45.62 -50.97
CA LYS A 287 -49.61 46.01 -49.65
C LYS A 287 -49.44 44.82 -48.72
N LYS A 288 -50.33 43.82 -48.75
CA LYS A 288 -50.17 42.58 -47.95
C LYS A 288 -49.02 41.74 -48.46
N GLU A 289 -48.86 41.63 -49.78
CA GLU A 289 -47.74 40.92 -50.40
C GLU A 289 -46.38 41.58 -50.10
N GLN A 290 -46.30 42.91 -50.21
CA GLN A 290 -45.11 43.68 -49.82
C GLN A 290 -44.74 43.50 -48.35
N LYS A 291 -45.73 43.47 -47.43
CA LYS A 291 -45.49 43.20 -46.01
C LYS A 291 -44.96 41.78 -45.78
N LEU A 292 -45.49 40.78 -46.48
CA LEU A 292 -45.00 39.41 -46.41
C LEU A 292 -43.55 39.27 -46.93
N ILE A 293 -43.21 39.96 -48.03
CA ILE A 293 -41.84 39.98 -48.57
C ILE A 293 -40.86 40.69 -47.62
N HIS A 294 -41.30 41.77 -46.96
CA HIS A 294 -40.47 42.46 -45.97
C HIS A 294 -40.24 41.62 -44.70
N SER A 295 -41.27 40.92 -44.21
CA SER A 295 -41.13 39.97 -43.09
C SER A 295 -40.22 38.79 -43.44
N ARG A 296 -40.24 38.33 -44.70
CA ARG A 296 -39.38 37.24 -45.17
C ARG A 296 -37.91 37.64 -45.32
N HIS A 297 -37.62 38.90 -45.66
CA HIS A 297 -36.25 39.42 -45.68
C HIS A 297 -35.69 39.74 -44.27
N PHE A 298 -36.53 40.16 -43.32
CA PHE A 298 -36.08 40.42 -41.95
C PHE A 298 -35.65 39.12 -41.23
N ILE A 299 -36.30 38.00 -41.51
CA ILE A 299 -35.95 36.68 -40.96
C ILE A 299 -34.64 36.12 -41.58
N ILE A 300 -34.25 36.56 -42.78
CA ILE A 300 -33.01 36.10 -43.46
C ILE A 300 -31.79 36.97 -43.07
N LEU A 301 -31.97 38.16 -42.49
CA LEU A 301 -30.89 39.08 -42.11
C LEU A 301 -30.56 39.11 -40.60
N GLU A 302 -31.30 38.38 -39.76
CA GLU A 302 -30.99 38.18 -38.32
C GLU A 302 -30.44 36.77 -37.99
N GLN A 303 -30.02 36.01 -39.01
CA GLN A 303 -29.15 34.83 -38.88
C GLN A 303 -27.73 35.16 -39.34
#